data_AF-A0A2T6FKW1-F1
#
_entry.id   AF-A0A2T6FKW1-F1
#
_cell.length_a   1.000
_cell.length_b   1.000
_cell.length_c   1.000
_cell.angle_alpha   90.00
_cell.angle_beta   90.00
_cell.angle_gamma   90.00
#
_symmetry.space_group_name_H-M   'P 1'
#
loop_
_entity.id
_entity.type
_entity.pdbx_description
1 polymer ?
#
loop_
_entity_poly.entity_id
_entity_poly.type
_entity_poly.pdbx_seq_one_letter_code
_entity_poly.pdbx_strand_id
1 'polypeptide(L)'
;MYCSNCKNSQLEPQELEPGLVAASCPSCHGALVSLMNYRFWADRYASASTSGVVEPANEAVINESESVHSCPKCSRLMMKYQIGPQTQHKLDLCSACDEAWLDKGEWQLLKQLDLQGKLPKIFTDAWQRNIRKQRQELALNERYGKLLGEESFSRVKEFRDWLLQQPNKDAIKQYLISHQE
;
A
#
# COMPACT_ATOMS: atom_id res chain seq x y z
N MET A 1 8.32 -24.70 7.94
CA MET A 1 8.93 -23.47 7.39
C MET A 1 9.28 -22.55 8.54
N TYR A 2 10.40 -21.81 8.49
CA TYR A 2 10.79 -20.87 9.54
C TYR A 2 10.38 -19.44 9.20
N CYS A 3 10.02 -18.66 10.21
CA CYS A 3 9.59 -17.27 10.06
C CYS A 3 10.66 -16.38 9.38
N SER A 4 10.26 -15.58 8.39
CA SER A 4 11.14 -14.66 7.65
C SER A 4 11.77 -13.58 8.52
N ASN A 5 11.10 -13.20 9.60
CA ASN A 5 11.51 -12.15 10.52
C ASN A 5 12.29 -12.73 11.72
N CYS A 6 11.71 -13.67 12.46
CA CYS A 6 12.34 -14.28 13.63
C CYS A 6 13.47 -15.27 13.31
N LYS A 7 13.45 -15.91 12.13
CA LYS A 7 14.37 -16.95 11.64
C LYS A 7 14.40 -18.26 12.45
N ASN A 8 14.06 -18.23 13.73
CA ASN A 8 14.15 -19.37 14.65
C ASN A 8 12.79 -19.93 15.08
N SER A 9 11.68 -19.27 14.73
CA SER A 9 10.32 -19.73 15.04
C SER A 9 9.72 -20.47 13.85
N GLN A 10 9.11 -21.63 14.09
CA GLN A 10 8.35 -22.34 13.06
C GLN A 10 7.02 -21.65 12.79
N LEU A 11 6.59 -21.66 11.53
CA LEU A 11 5.29 -21.16 11.12
C LEU A 11 4.22 -22.23 11.34
N GLU A 12 3.08 -21.82 11.87
CA GLU A 12 1.93 -22.67 12.16
C GLU A 12 0.72 -22.23 11.31
N PRO A 13 -0.16 -23.16 10.89
CA PRO A 13 -1.36 -22.80 10.15
C PRO A 13 -2.31 -21.98 11.02
N GLN A 14 -2.74 -20.83 10.52
CA GLN A 14 -3.69 -19.94 11.18
C GLN A 14 -4.61 -19.29 10.15
N GLU A 15 -5.89 -19.11 10.51
CA GLU A 15 -6.82 -18.32 9.69
C GLU A 15 -6.63 -16.83 9.95
N LEU A 16 -6.37 -16.05 8.89
CA LEU A 16 -6.35 -14.57 8.96
C LEU A 16 -7.76 -13.98 8.85
N GLU A 17 -8.62 -14.66 8.11
CA GLU A 17 -10.05 -14.44 7.99
C GLU A 17 -10.73 -15.80 7.86
N PRO A 18 -12.04 -15.91 8.11
CA PRO A 18 -12.78 -17.14 7.85
C PRO A 18 -12.49 -17.67 6.43
N GLY A 19 -11.86 -18.84 6.35
CA GLY A 19 -11.49 -19.51 5.10
C GLY A 19 -10.21 -19.00 4.40
N LEU A 20 -9.48 -18.02 4.96
CA LEU A 20 -8.16 -17.60 4.49
C LEU A 20 -7.07 -18.15 5.41
N VAL A 21 -6.54 -19.33 5.07
CA VAL A 21 -5.45 -19.97 5.81
C VAL A 21 -4.09 -19.41 5.38
N ALA A 22 -3.30 -18.98 6.36
CA ALA A 22 -1.92 -18.54 6.22
C ALA A 22 -1.00 -19.33 7.17
N ALA A 23 0.31 -19.26 6.95
CA ALA A 23 1.29 -19.80 7.89
C ALA A 23 1.84 -18.66 8.76
N SER A 24 1.44 -18.61 10.02
CA SER A 24 1.73 -17.53 10.96
C SER A 24 2.84 -17.87 11.95
N CYS A 25 3.60 -16.87 12.35
CA CYS A 25 4.63 -16.98 13.38
C CYS A 25 4.03 -16.71 14.77
N PRO A 26 4.16 -17.63 15.75
CA PRO A 26 3.63 -17.41 17.10
C PRO A 26 4.38 -16.30 17.87
N SER A 27 5.61 -15.97 17.47
CA SER A 27 6.42 -14.96 18.16
C SER A 27 6.16 -13.53 17.65
N CYS A 28 6.32 -13.31 16.35
CA CYS A 28 6.17 -11.97 15.75
C CYS A 28 4.77 -11.71 15.18
N HIS A 29 3.91 -12.72 15.07
CA HIS A 29 2.57 -12.62 14.48
C HIS A 29 2.57 -12.20 13.00
N GLY A 30 3.70 -12.39 12.31
CA GLY A 30 3.77 -12.26 10.85
C GLY A 30 3.21 -13.50 10.16
N ALA A 31 2.65 -13.33 8.98
CA ALA A 31 1.93 -14.36 8.24
C ALA A 31 2.44 -14.51 6.81
N LEU A 32 2.67 -15.76 6.40
CA LEU A 32 2.93 -16.12 5.01
C LEU A 32 1.61 -16.51 4.33
N VAL A 33 1.21 -15.72 3.35
CA VAL A 33 -0.04 -15.86 2.60
C VAL A 33 0.28 -16.32 1.17
N SER A 34 -0.21 -17.49 0.80
CA SER A 34 -0.14 -17.94 -0.59
C SER A 34 -1.12 -17.15 -1.46
N LEU A 35 -0.63 -16.53 -2.54
CA LEU A 35 -1.50 -15.81 -3.47
C LEU A 35 -2.50 -16.74 -4.18
N MET A 36 -2.20 -18.03 -4.26
CA MET A 36 -3.15 -19.02 -4.76
C MET A 36 -4.32 -19.19 -3.80
N ASN A 37 -4.05 -19.46 -2.51
CA ASN A 37 -5.08 -19.59 -1.48
C ASN A 37 -5.88 -18.29 -1.34
N TYR A 38 -5.19 -17.15 -1.39
CA TYR A 38 -5.82 -15.84 -1.36
C TYR A 38 -6.80 -15.66 -2.53
N ARG A 39 -6.43 -16.03 -3.77
CA ARG A 39 -7.34 -15.89 -4.93
C ARG A 39 -8.63 -16.69 -4.73
N PHE A 40 -8.51 -17.96 -4.32
CA PHE A 40 -9.67 -18.79 -4.00
C PHE A 40 -10.55 -18.21 -2.90
N TRP A 41 -9.93 -17.62 -1.86
CA TRP A 41 -10.66 -16.92 -0.81
C TRP A 41 -11.32 -15.64 -1.33
N ALA A 42 -10.61 -14.82 -2.10
CA ALA A 42 -11.08 -13.54 -2.61
C ALA A 42 -12.27 -13.70 -3.57
N ASP A 43 -12.30 -14.74 -4.40
CA ASP A 43 -13.42 -15.04 -5.28
C ASP A 43 -14.70 -15.35 -4.49
N ARG A 44 -14.56 -16.08 -3.37
CA ARG A 44 -15.66 -16.37 -2.45
C ARG A 44 -16.07 -15.15 -1.62
N TYR A 45 -15.09 -14.37 -1.19
CA TYR A 45 -15.30 -13.13 -0.45
C TYR A 45 -16.05 -12.08 -1.30
N ALA A 46 -15.65 -11.88 -2.56
CA ALA A 46 -16.32 -10.98 -3.50
C ALA A 46 -17.79 -11.37 -3.73
N SER A 47 -18.10 -12.67 -3.71
CA SER A 47 -19.45 -13.19 -3.84
C SER A 47 -20.32 -12.99 -2.59
N ALA A 48 -19.70 -12.89 -1.41
CA ALA A 48 -20.39 -12.72 -0.11
C ALA A 48 -20.45 -11.26 0.36
N SER A 49 -19.61 -10.36 -0.16
CA SER A 49 -19.45 -8.96 0.30
C SER A 49 -20.52 -7.98 -0.21
N THR A 50 -21.65 -8.48 -0.74
CA THR A 50 -22.86 -7.67 -0.99
C THR A 50 -23.62 -7.29 0.29
N SER A 51 -23.10 -7.58 1.49
CA SER A 51 -23.74 -7.21 2.75
C SER A 51 -22.72 -6.93 3.86
N GLY A 52 -22.30 -5.67 3.97
CA GLY A 52 -22.32 -4.91 5.23
C GLY A 52 -21.25 -5.16 6.31
N VAL A 53 -20.89 -4.01 6.92
CA VAL A 53 -20.26 -3.78 8.24
C VAL A 53 -18.73 -3.91 8.31
N VAL A 54 -18.09 -2.74 8.30
CA VAL A 54 -16.69 -2.57 8.70
C VAL A 54 -16.67 -2.49 10.23
N GLU A 55 -16.14 -3.52 10.90
CA GLU A 55 -15.87 -3.43 12.33
C GLU A 55 -14.73 -2.43 12.61
N PRO A 56 -14.83 -1.59 13.66
CA PRO A 56 -13.75 -0.70 14.04
C PRO A 56 -12.66 -1.53 14.72
N ALA A 57 -11.58 -1.83 14.00
CA ALA A 57 -10.41 -2.46 14.57
C ALA A 57 -9.51 -1.38 15.20
N ASN A 58 -9.24 -1.54 16.50
CA ASN A 58 -8.26 -0.80 17.31
C ASN A 58 -6.98 -0.47 16.52
N GLU A 59 -6.35 0.66 16.87
CA GLU A 59 -5.02 1.08 16.43
C GLU A 59 -3.98 -0.02 16.72
N ALA A 60 -3.87 -0.96 15.79
CA ALA A 60 -2.87 -2.02 15.85
C ALA A 60 -1.51 -1.37 15.59
N VAL A 61 -0.57 -1.57 16.50
CA VAL A 61 0.83 -1.22 16.28
C VAL A 61 1.32 -2.05 15.09
N ILE A 62 1.48 -1.39 13.93
CA ILE A 62 2.02 -1.99 12.71
C ILE A 62 3.54 -1.96 12.83
N ASN A 63 4.15 -3.14 12.92
CA ASN A 63 5.59 -3.25 12.96
C ASN A 63 6.10 -3.45 11.53
N GLU A 64 6.80 -2.45 10.99
CA GLU A 64 7.49 -2.58 9.71
C GLU A 64 8.94 -2.99 9.98
N SER A 65 9.36 -4.12 9.42
CA SER A 65 10.78 -4.48 9.39
C SER A 65 11.42 -3.89 8.12
N GLU A 66 12.41 -3.01 8.30
CA GLU A 66 13.26 -2.52 7.19
C GLU A 66 14.15 -3.64 6.61
N SER A 67 14.16 -4.82 7.24
CA SER A 67 14.99 -5.93 6.83
C SER A 67 14.49 -6.59 5.55
N VAL A 68 15.43 -7.08 4.74
CA VAL A 68 15.12 -7.89 3.55
C VAL A 68 14.72 -9.28 4.01
N HIS A 69 13.50 -9.69 3.69
CA HIS A 69 13.00 -11.02 4.02
C HIS A 69 13.42 -12.08 2.98
N SER A 70 13.69 -13.28 3.48
CA SER A 70 13.84 -14.48 2.65
C SER A 70 12.57 -15.31 2.76
N CYS A 71 12.07 -15.81 1.63
CA CYS A 71 10.84 -16.57 1.57
C CYS A 71 10.96 -17.87 2.40
N PRO A 72 10.07 -18.14 3.37
CA PRO A 72 10.10 -19.36 4.18
C PRO A 72 9.91 -20.67 3.39
N LYS A 73 9.34 -20.58 2.18
CA LYS A 73 9.02 -21.71 1.32
C LYS A 73 10.15 -22.10 0.37
N CYS A 74 10.84 -21.12 -0.22
CA CYS A 74 11.85 -21.37 -1.25
C CYS A 74 13.20 -20.66 -1.02
N SER A 75 13.34 -19.94 0.10
CA SER A 75 14.55 -19.22 0.53
C SER A 75 15.04 -18.10 -0.39
N ARG A 76 14.30 -17.76 -1.46
CA ARG A 76 14.62 -16.59 -2.30
C ARG A 76 14.26 -15.29 -1.60
N LEU A 77 14.99 -14.22 -1.92
CA LEU A 77 14.70 -12.89 -1.41
C LEU A 77 13.32 -12.42 -1.86
N MET A 78 12.61 -11.76 -0.95
CA MET A 78 11.29 -11.16 -1.21
C MET A 78 11.46 -9.70 -1.60
N MET A 79 10.61 -9.23 -2.50
CA MET A 79 10.60 -7.84 -2.96
C MET A 79 9.54 -7.06 -2.18
N LYS A 80 9.87 -5.82 -1.79
CA LYS A 80 8.96 -4.92 -1.08
C LYS A 80 8.10 -4.11 -2.04
N TYR A 81 6.80 -4.06 -1.77
CA TYR A 81 5.79 -3.37 -2.57
C TYR A 81 5.01 -2.39 -1.71
N GLN A 82 4.95 -1.13 -2.15
CA GLN A 82 4.24 -0.10 -1.40
C GLN A 82 2.73 -0.36 -1.42
N ILE A 83 2.09 -0.31 -0.25
CA ILE A 83 0.64 -0.54 -0.12
C ILE A 83 -0.15 0.66 -0.64
N GLY A 84 0.22 1.88 -0.26
CA GLY A 84 -0.48 3.11 -0.65
C GLY A 84 0.41 4.35 -0.68
N PRO A 85 -0.09 5.49 -1.19
CA PRO A 85 0.70 6.70 -1.35
C PRO A 85 1.03 7.38 -0.02
N GLN A 86 0.14 7.33 0.97
CA GLN A 86 0.24 8.03 2.25
C GLN A 86 0.74 7.16 3.42
N THR A 87 0.87 5.85 3.21
CA THR A 87 1.45 4.93 4.19
C THR A 87 2.91 4.67 3.86
N GLN A 88 3.76 4.46 4.87
CA GLN A 88 5.14 4.00 4.67
C GLN A 88 5.24 2.49 4.46
N HIS A 89 4.21 1.74 4.88
CA HIS A 89 4.17 0.27 4.92
C HIS A 89 4.23 -0.41 3.56
N LYS A 90 5.01 -1.49 3.51
CA LYS A 90 5.29 -2.26 2.30
C LYS A 90 5.10 -3.75 2.58
N LEU A 91 4.46 -4.43 1.65
CA LEU A 91 4.34 -5.88 1.67
C LEU A 91 5.52 -6.55 0.98
N ASP A 92 5.90 -7.71 1.48
CA ASP A 92 6.94 -8.53 0.88
C ASP A 92 6.32 -9.63 -0.01
N LEU A 93 6.83 -9.80 -1.22
CA LEU A 93 6.40 -10.85 -2.16
C LEU A 93 7.57 -11.67 -2.67
N CYS A 94 7.42 -12.99 -2.64
CA CYS A 94 8.30 -13.89 -3.36
C CYS A 94 7.78 -14.15 -4.78
N SER A 95 8.45 -13.57 -5.78
CA SER A 95 8.10 -13.73 -7.21
C SER A 95 8.34 -15.14 -7.76
N ALA A 96 8.95 -16.03 -6.99
CA ALA A 96 9.27 -17.39 -7.42
C ALA A 96 8.21 -18.42 -7.07
N CYS A 97 7.47 -18.20 -5.99
CA CYS A 97 6.47 -19.16 -5.49
C CYS A 97 5.14 -18.50 -5.11
N ASP A 98 4.98 -17.22 -5.44
CA ASP A 98 3.75 -16.43 -5.20
C ASP A 98 3.29 -16.47 -3.74
N GLU A 99 4.24 -16.35 -2.82
CA GLU A 99 3.98 -16.23 -1.38
C GLU A 99 4.23 -14.78 -0.95
N ALA A 100 3.23 -14.18 -0.31
CA ALA A 100 3.33 -12.85 0.29
C ALA A 100 3.60 -12.98 1.79
N TRP A 101 4.54 -12.20 2.31
CA TRP A 101 4.78 -12.09 3.74
C TRP A 101 4.16 -10.79 4.24
N LEU A 102 3.35 -10.93 5.29
CA LEU A 102 2.70 -9.83 5.98
C LEU A 102 3.26 -9.77 7.39
N ASP A 103 3.82 -8.63 7.77
CA ASP A 103 4.18 -8.37 9.16
C ASP A 103 2.93 -8.13 10.02
N LYS A 104 3.11 -8.11 11.34
CA LYS A 104 2.03 -7.93 12.30
C LYS A 104 1.29 -6.62 12.03
N GLY A 105 -0.04 -6.71 11.86
CA GLY A 105 -0.90 -5.54 11.63
C GLY A 105 -1.11 -5.19 10.16
N GLU A 106 -0.31 -5.74 9.23
CA GLU A 106 -0.43 -5.37 7.81
C GLU A 106 -1.72 -5.88 7.18
N TRP A 107 -2.24 -7.04 7.61
CA TRP A 107 -3.54 -7.51 7.15
C TRP A 107 -4.68 -6.54 7.56
N GLN A 108 -4.63 -6.06 8.81
CA GLN A 108 -5.60 -5.08 9.32
C GLN A 108 -5.50 -3.75 8.57
N LEU A 109 -4.28 -3.31 8.26
CA LEU A 109 -4.06 -2.13 7.42
C LEU A 109 -4.69 -2.31 6.03
N LEU A 110 -4.55 -3.48 5.41
CA LEU A 110 -5.19 -3.76 4.13
C LEU A 110 -6.71 -3.65 4.21
N LYS A 111 -7.33 -4.08 5.31
CA LYS A 111 -8.78 -3.90 5.55
C LYS A 111 -9.15 -2.42 5.70
N GLN A 112 -8.39 -1.67 6.49
CA GLN A 112 -8.61 -0.23 6.70
C GLN A 112 -8.52 0.58 5.40
N LEU A 113 -7.67 0.14 4.46
CA LEU A 113 -7.48 0.79 3.17
C LEU A 113 -8.41 0.26 2.06
N ASP A 114 -9.36 -0.63 2.36
CA ASP A 114 -10.20 -1.32 1.37
C ASP A 114 -9.38 -2.06 0.28
N LEU A 115 -8.28 -2.68 0.69
CA LEU A 115 -7.34 -3.42 -0.15
C LEU A 115 -7.33 -4.92 0.12
N GLN A 116 -8.07 -5.41 1.12
CA GLN A 116 -8.16 -6.83 1.47
C GLN A 116 -8.62 -7.72 0.32
N GLY A 117 -9.45 -7.21 -0.60
CA GLY A 117 -9.88 -7.89 -1.84
C GLY A 117 -9.01 -7.61 -3.08
N LYS A 118 -7.91 -6.87 -2.92
CA LYS A 118 -7.07 -6.35 -4.02
C LYS A 118 -5.59 -6.70 -3.84
N LEU A 119 -5.24 -7.66 -2.98
CA LEU A 119 -3.85 -7.98 -2.62
C LEU A 119 -2.95 -8.24 -3.86
N PRO A 120 -3.33 -9.08 -4.85
CA PRO A 120 -2.56 -9.26 -6.08
C PRO A 120 -2.32 -7.98 -6.88
N LYS A 121 -3.24 -7.01 -6.83
CA LYS A 121 -3.09 -5.75 -7.56
C LYS A 121 -1.94 -4.91 -7.01
N ILE A 122 -1.69 -4.98 -5.69
CA ILE A 122 -0.60 -4.24 -5.02
C ILE A 122 0.76 -4.60 -5.62
N PHE A 123 0.91 -5.85 -6.03
CA PHE A 123 2.16 -6.40 -6.57
C PHE A 123 2.41 -6.10 -8.05
N THR A 124 1.52 -5.35 -8.71
CA THR A 124 1.66 -5.04 -10.14
C THR A 124 2.47 -3.77 -10.37
N ASP A 125 3.18 -3.72 -11.50
CA ASP A 125 3.91 -2.52 -11.93
C ASP A 125 2.99 -1.31 -12.12
N ALA A 126 1.77 -1.53 -12.62
CA ALA A 126 0.78 -0.48 -12.81
C ALA A 126 0.43 0.19 -11.48
N TRP A 127 0.17 -0.60 -10.44
CA TRP A 127 -0.10 -0.12 -9.09
C TRP A 127 1.09 0.65 -8.51
N GLN A 128 2.30 0.07 -8.58
CA GLN A 128 3.51 0.70 -8.05
C GLN A 128 3.88 1.99 -8.81
N ARG A 129 3.65 2.06 -10.13
CA ARG A 129 3.79 3.31 -10.90
C ARG A 129 2.79 4.37 -10.45
N ASN A 130 1.53 3.99 -10.23
CA ASN A 130 0.50 4.92 -9.77
C ASN A 130 0.84 5.49 -8.37
N ILE A 131 1.26 4.64 -7.43
CA ILE A 131 1.69 5.09 -6.10
C ILE A 131 2.86 6.07 -6.18
N ARG A 132 3.88 5.78 -7.02
CA ARG A 132 5.02 6.69 -7.21
C ARG A 132 4.58 8.06 -7.69
N LYS A 133 3.65 8.13 -8.65
CA LYS A 133 3.10 9.40 -9.16
C LYS A 133 2.35 10.16 -8.06
N GLN A 134 1.48 9.48 -7.32
CA GLN A 134 0.71 10.08 -6.22
C GLN A 134 1.62 10.62 -5.11
N ARG A 135 2.67 9.87 -4.72
CA ARG A 135 3.66 10.31 -3.74
C ARG A 135 4.44 11.53 -4.19
N GLN A 136 4.84 11.59 -5.46
CA GLN A 136 5.51 12.77 -6.02
C GLN A 136 4.60 14.00 -5.92
N GLU A 137 3.31 13.86 -6.24
CA GLU A 137 2.34 14.96 -6.12
C GLU A 137 2.14 15.39 -4.66
N LEU A 138 1.99 14.44 -3.73
CA LEU A 138 1.86 14.73 -2.31
C LEU A 138 3.09 15.48 -1.77
N ALA A 139 4.29 15.00 -2.08
CA ALA A 139 5.53 15.63 -1.65
C ALA A 139 5.70 17.04 -2.24
N LEU A 140 5.29 17.24 -3.49
CA LEU A 140 5.29 18.55 -4.13
C LEU A 140 4.34 19.52 -3.42
N ASN A 141 3.11 19.07 -3.16
CA ASN A 141 2.09 19.86 -2.47
C ASN A 141 2.52 20.20 -1.05
N GLU A 142 3.07 19.25 -0.30
CA GLU A 142 3.58 19.48 1.05
C GLU A 142 4.72 20.51 1.05
N ARG A 143 5.67 20.38 0.11
CA ARG A 143 6.78 21.31 -0.04
C ARG A 143 6.29 22.74 -0.32
N TYR A 144 5.37 22.92 -1.27
CA TYR A 144 4.86 24.25 -1.61
C TYR A 144 3.91 24.81 -0.54
N GLY A 145 3.14 23.96 0.14
CA GLY A 145 2.34 24.36 1.30
C GLY A 145 3.21 24.94 2.42
N LYS A 146 4.34 24.30 2.73
CA LYS A 146 5.32 24.80 3.69
C LYS A 146 6.01 26.09 3.24
N LEU A 147 6.32 26.22 1.95
CA LEU A 147 7.01 27.39 1.39
C LEU A 147 6.13 28.64 1.32
N LEU A 148 4.89 28.49 0.89
CA LEU A 148 3.99 29.61 0.56
C LEU A 148 3.04 29.97 1.71
N GLY A 149 2.86 29.06 2.68
CA GLY A 149 1.80 29.15 3.68
C GLY A 149 0.45 28.67 3.13
N GLU A 150 -0.47 28.35 4.05
CA GLU A 150 -1.75 27.71 3.71
C GLU A 150 -2.63 28.54 2.78
N GLU A 151 -2.79 29.84 3.05
CA GLU A 151 -3.63 30.74 2.25
C GLU A 151 -3.10 30.86 0.81
N SER A 152 -1.83 31.23 0.65
CA SER A 152 -1.19 31.40 -0.65
C SER A 152 -1.19 30.09 -1.44
N PHE A 153 -0.92 28.96 -0.78
CA PHE A 153 -0.93 27.65 -1.42
C PHE A 153 -2.32 27.26 -1.91
N SER A 154 -3.38 27.54 -1.15
CA SER A 154 -4.77 27.30 -1.60
C SER A 154 -5.07 28.07 -2.88
N ARG A 155 -4.74 29.38 -2.92
CA ARG A 155 -4.95 30.21 -4.11
C ARG A 155 -4.16 29.70 -5.32
N VAL A 156 -2.91 29.29 -5.12
CA VAL A 156 -2.09 28.72 -6.20
C VAL A 156 -2.69 27.40 -6.72
N LYS A 157 -3.21 26.56 -5.83
CA LYS A 157 -3.85 25.29 -6.22
C LYS A 157 -5.13 25.53 -7.01
N GLU A 158 -5.99 26.45 -6.56
CA GLU A 158 -7.21 26.86 -7.27
C GLU A 158 -6.87 27.43 -8.65
N PHE A 159 -5.88 28.32 -8.72
CA PHE A 159 -5.42 28.89 -9.98
C PHE A 159 -4.87 27.82 -10.93
N ARG A 160 -4.09 26.85 -10.41
CA ARG A 160 -3.58 25.71 -11.20
C ARG A 160 -4.74 24.91 -11.78
N ASP A 161 -5.74 24.57 -10.97
CA ASP A 161 -6.87 23.74 -11.38
C ASP A 161 -7.72 24.45 -12.43
N TRP A 162 -7.95 25.76 -12.27
CA TRP A 162 -8.56 26.61 -13.30
C TRP A 162 -7.72 26.67 -14.58
N LEU A 163 -6.40 26.87 -14.47
CA LEU A 163 -5.48 27.00 -15.61
C LEU A 163 -5.45 25.73 -16.47
N LEU A 164 -5.52 24.55 -15.84
CA LEU A 164 -5.53 23.27 -16.56
C LEU A 164 -6.78 23.08 -17.43
N GLN A 165 -7.88 23.76 -17.12
CA GLN A 165 -9.13 23.72 -17.88
C GLN A 165 -9.15 24.71 -19.05
N GLN A 166 -8.19 25.63 -19.12
CA GLN A 166 -8.19 26.66 -20.16
C GLN A 166 -7.60 26.15 -21.48
N PRO A 167 -8.20 26.47 -22.64
CA PRO A 167 -7.67 26.08 -23.95
C PRO A 167 -6.31 26.74 -24.24
N ASN A 168 -6.12 27.98 -23.77
CA ASN A 168 -4.91 28.78 -24.01
C ASN A 168 -3.95 28.78 -22.80
N LYS A 169 -3.91 27.71 -22.01
CA LYS A 169 -3.11 27.62 -20.77
C LYS A 169 -1.65 28.01 -20.93
N ASP A 170 -1.02 27.71 -22.06
CA ASP A 170 0.40 27.99 -22.27
C ASP A 170 0.66 29.48 -22.55
N ALA A 171 -0.27 30.17 -23.21
CA ALA A 171 -0.23 31.63 -23.35
C ALA A 171 -0.41 32.33 -22.00
N ILE A 172 -1.31 31.83 -21.15
CA ILE A 172 -1.50 32.35 -19.78
C ILE A 172 -0.21 32.19 -18.97
N LYS A 173 0.46 31.03 -19.03
CA LYS A 173 1.75 30.83 -18.35
C LYS A 173 2.83 31.80 -18.85
N GLN A 174 2.92 31.99 -20.18
CA GLN A 174 3.89 32.92 -20.76
C GLN A 174 3.65 34.35 -20.27
N TYR A 175 2.40 34.81 -20.26
CA TYR A 175 2.04 36.13 -19.76
C TYR A 175 2.48 36.36 -18.31
N LEU A 176 2.27 35.36 -17.43
CA LEU A 176 2.67 35.42 -16.02
C LEU A 176 4.20 35.46 -15.82
N ILE A 177 4.95 34.75 -16.67
CA ILE A 177 6.43 34.73 -16.59
C ILE A 177 7.01 36.04 -17.15
N SER A 178 6.41 36.61 -18.20
CA SER A 178 6.95 37.78 -18.89
C SER A 178 6.67 39.12 -18.21
N HIS A 179 5.72 39.17 -17.28
CA HIS A 179 5.31 40.39 -16.55
C HIS A 179 5.69 40.28 -15.07
N GLN A 180 6.97 40.04 -14.78
CA GLN A 180 7.53 40.23 -13.45
C GLN A 180 8.03 41.68 -13.36
N GLU A 181 7.33 42.53 -12.60
CA GLU A 181 7.83 43.85 -12.20
C GLU A 181 9.00 43.73 -11.22
#